data_AF-A0A6C0CP45-F1
#
_entry.id   AF-A0A6C0CP45-F1
#
_cell.length_a   1.000
_cell.length_b   1.000
_cell.length_c   1.000
_cell.angle_alpha   90.00
_cell.angle_beta   90.00
_cell.angle_gamma   90.00
#
_symmetry.space_group_name_H-M   'P 1'
#
loop_
_entity.id
_entity.type
_entity.pdbx_description
1 polymer ?
#
loop_
_entity_poly.entity_id
_entity_poly.type
_entity_poly.pdbx_seq_one_letter_code
_entity_poly.pdbx_strand_id
1 'polypeptide(L)'
;MPEIPTRLEKSLDSPYDKEDIIGFFILYTLVVAVVPYILFHYASFEIFVTYFANVDIVANILAVNFPNYFIKWYSVYNDSLRGYLSFNIISVVALSGIFYFGLVAKGRSTRERWAIMIIMSIITWTLPTLGIPFMNHKVEEFLEKNDNITPEQYSTYRFFITLAISFLFLKLEWLAISSIERLKL
;
A
#
# COMPACT_ATOMS: atom_id res chain seq x y z
N MET A 1 15.63 9.59 -1.46
CA MET A 1 14.37 9.30 -0.74
C MET A 1 13.69 10.63 -0.47
N PRO A 2 12.34 10.72 -0.52
CA PRO A 2 11.64 11.92 -0.07
C PRO A 2 12.01 12.21 1.40
N GLU A 3 12.04 13.48 1.79
CA GLU A 3 12.27 13.87 3.18
C GLU A 3 11.16 13.30 4.08
N ILE A 4 11.52 12.94 5.31
CA ILE A 4 10.56 12.42 6.29
C ILE A 4 9.67 13.60 6.70
N PRO A 5 8.34 13.49 6.61
CA PRO A 5 7.46 14.53 7.14
C PRO A 5 7.69 14.71 8.65
N THR A 6 7.81 15.95 9.11
CA THR A 6 8.13 16.32 10.50
C THR A 6 7.25 15.62 11.53
N ARG A 7 5.96 15.42 11.23
CA ARG A 7 5.02 14.71 12.12
C ARG A 7 5.35 13.23 12.30
N LEU A 8 5.93 12.60 11.27
CA LEU A 8 6.25 11.17 11.25
C LEU A 8 7.60 10.90 11.92
N GLU A 9 8.54 11.84 11.85
CA GLU A 9 9.87 11.75 12.47
C GLU A 9 9.77 11.40 13.96
N LYS A 10 8.96 12.15 14.72
CA LYS A 10 8.73 11.87 16.14
C LYS A 10 8.20 10.44 16.39
N SER A 11 7.33 9.94 15.51
CA SER A 11 6.74 8.61 15.66
C SER A 11 7.78 7.52 15.35
N LEU A 12 8.60 7.72 14.31
CA LEU A 12 9.64 6.79 13.88
C LEU A 12 10.79 6.68 14.89
N ASP A 13 11.17 7.79 15.52
CA ASP A 13 12.28 7.83 16.49
C ASP A 13 11.88 7.34 17.89
N SER A 14 10.57 7.30 18.17
CA SER A 14 10.08 6.86 19.47
C SER A 14 10.27 5.35 19.69
N PRO A 15 10.58 4.88 20.93
CA PRO A 15 10.65 3.46 21.23
C PRO A 15 9.29 2.78 21.00
N TYR A 16 9.29 1.48 20.76
CA TYR A 16 8.04 0.73 20.58
C TYR A 16 7.18 0.76 21.86
N ASP A 17 5.89 0.98 21.70
CA ASP A 17 4.92 1.03 22.78
C ASP A 17 3.73 0.08 22.59
N LYS A 18 2.67 0.25 23.38
CA LYS A 18 1.47 -0.60 23.32
C LYS A 18 0.65 -0.36 22.05
N GLU A 19 0.62 0.87 21.54
CA GLU A 19 -0.11 1.23 20.32
C GLU A 19 0.53 0.54 19.12
N ASP A 20 1.87 0.47 19.09
CA ASP A 20 2.59 -0.30 18.08
C ASP A 20 2.20 -1.78 18.10
N ILE A 21 2.09 -2.41 19.29
CA ILE A 21 1.69 -3.83 19.38
C ILE A 21 0.28 -4.03 18.79
N ILE A 22 -0.65 -3.12 19.08
CA ILE A 22 -2.00 -3.15 18.51
C ILE A 22 -1.93 -3.02 16.98
N GLY A 23 -1.14 -2.07 16.48
CA GLY A 23 -0.95 -1.88 15.05
C GLY A 23 -0.38 -3.10 14.35
N PHE A 24 0.58 -3.80 14.96
CA PHE A 24 1.10 -5.07 14.47
C PHE A 24 0.00 -6.14 14.31
N PHE A 25 -0.81 -6.33 15.35
CA PHE A 25 -1.88 -7.34 15.30
C PHE A 25 -2.94 -6.99 14.25
N ILE A 26 -3.34 -5.72 14.15
CA ILE A 26 -4.28 -5.28 13.11
C ILE A 26 -3.67 -5.51 11.73
N LEU A 27 -2.43 -5.12 11.50
CA LEU A 27 -1.79 -5.23 10.19
C LEU A 27 -1.63 -6.70 9.77
N TYR A 28 -1.10 -7.56 10.62
CA TYR A 28 -0.82 -8.94 10.24
C TYR A 28 -2.03 -9.86 10.36
N THR A 29 -2.82 -9.72 11.43
CA THR A 29 -3.95 -10.61 11.65
C THR A 29 -5.14 -10.16 10.81
N LEU A 30 -5.50 -8.88 10.83
CA LEU A 30 -6.68 -8.42 10.09
C LEU A 30 -6.36 -8.22 8.61
N VAL A 31 -5.39 -7.35 8.29
CA VAL A 31 -5.13 -6.91 6.91
C VAL A 31 -4.45 -7.99 6.06
N VAL A 32 -3.45 -8.69 6.60
CA VAL A 32 -2.70 -9.71 5.84
C VAL A 32 -3.33 -11.11 5.88
N ALA A 33 -4.03 -11.48 6.95
CA ALA A 33 -4.57 -12.84 7.10
C ALA A 33 -6.10 -12.93 6.97
N VAL A 34 -6.85 -12.29 7.87
CA VAL A 34 -8.31 -12.45 7.98
C VAL A 34 -9.05 -11.89 6.77
N VAL A 35 -8.73 -10.67 6.32
CA VAL A 35 -9.42 -10.07 5.17
C VAL A 35 -9.19 -10.88 3.89
N PRO A 36 -7.94 -11.24 3.50
CA PRO A 36 -7.72 -12.14 2.36
C PRO A 36 -8.42 -13.48 2.49
N TYR A 37 -8.41 -14.08 3.70
CA TYR A 37 -9.09 -15.35 3.95
C TYR A 37 -10.61 -15.25 3.70
N ILE A 38 -11.25 -14.20 4.21
CA ILE A 38 -12.68 -13.95 3.98
C ILE A 38 -12.95 -13.71 2.50
N LEU A 39 -12.17 -12.86 1.83
CA LEU A 39 -12.36 -12.57 0.41
C LEU A 39 -12.19 -13.83 -0.45
N PHE A 40 -11.24 -14.70 -0.12
CA PHE A 40 -11.02 -15.95 -0.84
C PHE A 40 -12.23 -16.90 -0.78
N HIS A 41 -12.96 -16.93 0.34
CA HIS A 41 -14.09 -17.85 0.54
C HIS A 41 -15.44 -17.25 0.13
N TYR A 42 -15.61 -15.93 0.25
CA TYR A 42 -16.92 -15.28 0.15
C TYR A 42 -17.03 -14.26 -0.99
N ALA A 43 -15.94 -13.87 -1.63
CA ALA A 43 -15.94 -12.91 -2.75
C ALA A 43 -15.53 -13.59 -4.07
N SER A 44 -15.67 -12.85 -5.18
CA SER A 44 -15.18 -13.33 -6.47
C SER A 44 -13.64 -13.38 -6.47
N PHE A 45 -13.06 -14.24 -7.32
CA PHE A 45 -11.62 -14.37 -7.47
C PHE A 45 -10.96 -13.03 -7.81
N GLU A 46 -11.61 -12.22 -8.65
CA GLU A 46 -11.15 -10.89 -9.05
C GLU A 46 -11.05 -9.97 -7.84
N ILE A 47 -12.06 -9.93 -6.97
CA ILE A 47 -12.04 -9.10 -5.76
C ILE A 47 -10.92 -9.54 -4.81
N PHE A 48 -10.77 -10.84 -4.60
CA PHE A 48 -9.69 -11.40 -3.78
C PHE A 48 -8.32 -11.00 -4.32
N VAL A 49 -8.05 -11.25 -5.59
CA VAL A 49 -6.76 -10.94 -6.22
C VAL A 49 -6.49 -9.44 -6.21
N THR A 50 -7.48 -8.60 -6.51
CA THR A 50 -7.31 -7.14 -6.48
C THR A 50 -6.93 -6.64 -5.08
N TYR A 51 -7.60 -7.13 -4.04
CA TYR A 51 -7.24 -6.79 -2.66
C TYR A 51 -5.84 -7.31 -2.32
N PHE A 52 -5.59 -8.58 -2.59
CA PHE A 52 -4.37 -9.25 -2.17
C PHE A 52 -3.14 -8.67 -2.88
N ALA A 53 -3.28 -8.29 -4.16
CA ALA A 53 -2.24 -7.59 -4.92
C ALA A 53 -1.95 -6.16 -4.44
N ASN A 54 -2.86 -5.57 -3.66
CA ASN A 54 -2.81 -4.17 -3.20
C ASN A 54 -2.89 -4.04 -1.67
N VAL A 55 -2.54 -5.09 -0.93
CA VAL A 55 -2.56 -5.07 0.54
C VAL A 55 -1.60 -4.02 1.12
N ASP A 56 -0.56 -3.69 0.36
CA ASP A 56 0.45 -2.68 0.64
C ASP A 56 -0.11 -1.24 0.62
N ILE A 57 -1.08 -0.95 -0.25
CA ILE A 57 -1.83 0.32 -0.26
C ILE A 57 -2.62 0.47 1.04
N VAL A 58 -3.28 -0.59 1.51
CA VAL A 58 -4.04 -0.58 2.77
C VAL A 58 -3.10 -0.29 3.94
N ALA A 59 -1.96 -0.97 3.98
CA ALA A 59 -0.92 -0.74 4.98
C ALA A 59 -0.41 0.72 4.95
N ASN A 60 -0.22 1.28 3.75
CA ASN A 60 0.19 2.68 3.59
C ASN A 60 -0.83 3.67 4.14
N ILE A 61 -2.12 3.49 3.80
CA ILE A 61 -3.21 4.36 4.29
C ILE A 61 -3.23 4.37 5.82
N LEU A 62 -3.10 3.19 6.44
CA LEU A 62 -3.07 3.05 7.89
C LEU A 62 -1.84 3.73 8.50
N ALA A 63 -0.65 3.49 7.95
CA ALA A 63 0.61 4.09 8.40
C ALA A 63 0.63 5.61 8.34
N VAL A 64 0.15 6.18 7.23
CA VAL A 64 0.16 7.63 7.03
C VAL A 64 -0.85 8.31 7.95
N ASN A 65 -2.04 7.73 8.13
CA ASN A 65 -3.14 8.40 8.83
C ASN A 65 -3.21 8.11 10.33
N PHE A 66 -2.71 6.95 10.76
CA PHE A 66 -2.67 6.54 12.16
C PHE A 66 -1.24 6.15 12.57
N PRO A 67 -0.28 7.09 12.46
CA PRO A 67 1.14 6.79 12.54
C PRO A 67 1.57 6.15 13.87
N ASN A 68 0.94 6.54 14.99
CA ASN A 68 1.28 5.99 16.31
C ASN A 68 1.11 4.46 16.40
N TYR A 69 0.26 3.87 15.56
CA TYR A 69 0.02 2.43 15.55
C TYR A 69 0.84 1.73 14.47
N PHE A 70 0.96 2.32 13.28
CA PHE A 70 1.35 1.58 12.09
C PHE A 70 2.66 2.02 11.44
N ILE A 71 3.15 3.25 11.69
CA ILE A 71 4.31 3.78 10.95
C ILE A 71 5.60 2.98 11.22
N LYS A 72 5.74 2.41 12.43
CA LYS A 72 6.88 1.55 12.79
C LYS A 72 6.84 0.17 12.14
N TRP A 73 5.67 -0.27 11.68
CA TRP A 73 5.50 -1.54 11.00
C TRP A 73 5.45 -1.39 9.48
N TYR A 74 5.01 -0.25 8.97
CA TYR A 74 4.90 -0.06 7.54
C TYR A 74 5.21 1.38 7.15
N SER A 75 6.44 1.63 6.72
CA SER A 75 6.86 2.94 6.23
C SER A 75 8.09 2.80 5.36
N VAL A 76 8.13 3.56 4.26
CA VAL A 76 9.34 3.72 3.42
C VAL A 76 10.45 4.49 4.13
N TYR A 77 10.12 5.17 5.23
CA TYR A 77 11.01 6.03 6.00
C TYR A 77 11.60 5.32 7.24
N ASN A 78 11.27 4.04 7.44
CA ASN A 78 11.67 3.32 8.64
C ASN A 78 12.95 2.52 8.41
N ASP A 79 14.04 3.00 9.01
CA ASP A 79 15.38 2.41 8.88
C ASP A 79 15.67 1.32 9.93
N SER A 80 14.72 1.01 10.81
CA SER A 80 14.87 -0.10 11.75
C SER A 80 14.78 -1.45 11.04
N LEU A 81 15.58 -2.43 11.45
CA LEU A 81 15.52 -3.79 10.90
C LEU A 81 14.10 -4.38 10.96
N ARG A 82 13.36 -4.11 12.04
CA ARG A 82 11.98 -4.58 12.22
C ARG A 82 11.03 -3.94 11.21
N GLY A 83 11.09 -2.63 11.06
CA GLY A 83 10.29 -1.90 10.07
C GLY A 83 10.62 -2.33 8.65
N TYR A 84 11.90 -2.45 8.32
CA TYR A 84 12.38 -2.95 7.03
C TYR A 84 11.83 -4.34 6.71
N LEU A 85 11.96 -5.30 7.64
CA LEU A 85 11.43 -6.65 7.44
C LEU A 85 9.90 -6.64 7.28
N SER A 86 9.21 -5.86 8.11
CA SER A 86 7.75 -5.77 8.09
C SER A 86 7.24 -5.21 6.76
N PHE A 87 7.86 -4.12 6.29
CA PHE A 87 7.60 -3.52 4.99
C PHE A 87 7.79 -4.52 3.85
N ASN A 88 8.94 -5.20 3.79
CA ASN A 88 9.23 -6.16 2.73
C ASN A 88 8.32 -7.38 2.77
N ILE A 89 7.94 -7.88 3.95
CA ILE A 89 6.98 -8.99 4.06
C ILE A 89 5.65 -8.60 3.41
N ILE A 90 5.12 -7.42 3.73
CA ILE A 90 3.85 -6.94 3.16
C ILE A 90 3.98 -6.73 1.64
N SER A 91 5.10 -6.16 1.17
CA SER A 91 5.36 -6.05 -0.27
C SER A 91 5.42 -7.40 -0.97
N VAL A 92 6.04 -8.41 -0.35
CA VAL A 92 6.08 -9.78 -0.90
C VAL A 92 4.68 -10.40 -0.94
N VAL A 93 3.86 -10.18 0.09
CA VAL A 93 2.46 -10.61 0.08
C VAL A 93 1.70 -9.97 -1.07
N ALA A 94 1.83 -8.65 -1.26
CA ALA A 94 1.22 -7.94 -2.39
C ALA A 94 1.64 -8.54 -3.75
N LEU A 95 2.95 -8.69 -3.95
CA LEU A 95 3.49 -9.30 -5.18
C LEU A 95 3.00 -10.73 -5.39
N SER A 96 2.84 -11.52 -4.33
CA SER A 96 2.35 -12.89 -4.44
C SER A 96 0.95 -12.98 -5.05
N GLY A 97 0.10 -11.97 -4.84
CA GLY A 97 -1.20 -11.89 -5.51
C GLY A 97 -1.11 -11.74 -7.02
N ILE A 98 -0.14 -10.95 -7.50
CA ILE A 98 0.14 -10.77 -8.92
C ILE A 98 0.64 -12.08 -9.54
N PHE A 99 1.59 -12.76 -8.88
CA PHE A 99 2.10 -14.04 -9.36
C PHE A 99 1.01 -15.11 -9.37
N TYR A 100 0.18 -15.16 -8.32
CA TYR A 100 -0.94 -16.10 -8.26
C TYR A 100 -1.94 -15.87 -9.40
N PHE A 101 -2.29 -14.62 -9.68
CA PHE A 101 -3.13 -14.26 -10.82
C PHE A 101 -2.55 -14.76 -12.15
N GLY A 102 -1.27 -14.49 -12.42
CA GLY A 102 -0.61 -14.91 -13.66
C GLY A 102 -0.54 -16.44 -13.83
N LEU A 103 -0.37 -17.19 -12.73
CA LEU A 103 -0.36 -18.66 -12.76
C LEU A 103 -1.76 -19.24 -13.06
N VAL A 104 -2.81 -18.63 -12.50
CA VAL A 104 -4.19 -19.13 -12.59
C VAL A 104 -4.89 -18.69 -13.89
N ALA A 105 -4.41 -17.66 -14.59
CA ALA A 105 -4.99 -17.11 -15.82
C ALA A 105 -5.02 -18.11 -17.01
N LYS A 106 -5.91 -19.10 -16.99
CA LYS A 106 -6.06 -20.16 -18.01
C LYS A 106 -6.53 -19.52 -19.32
N GLY A 107 -5.83 -19.78 -20.43
CA GLY A 107 -6.16 -19.22 -21.74
C GLY A 107 -5.11 -18.29 -22.35
N ARG A 108 -3.94 -18.12 -21.70
CA ARG A 108 -2.78 -17.39 -22.24
C ARG A 108 -1.56 -18.29 -22.34
N SER A 109 -0.67 -17.97 -23.28
CA SER A 109 0.62 -18.64 -23.41
C SER A 109 1.50 -18.39 -22.17
N THR A 110 2.45 -19.29 -21.93
CA THR A 110 3.42 -19.14 -20.84
C THR A 110 4.19 -17.81 -20.94
N ARG A 111 4.54 -17.38 -22.17
CA ARG A 111 5.26 -16.13 -22.41
C ARG A 111 4.43 -14.90 -22.02
N GLU A 112 3.16 -14.87 -22.41
CA GLU A 112 2.24 -13.78 -22.03
C GLU A 112 2.09 -13.69 -20.52
N ARG A 113 1.88 -14.83 -19.84
CA ARG A 113 1.73 -14.88 -18.38
C ARG A 113 2.96 -14.31 -17.67
N TRP A 114 4.16 -14.68 -18.10
CA TRP A 114 5.41 -14.13 -17.55
C TRP A 114 5.55 -12.64 -17.79
N ALA A 115 5.27 -12.17 -19.00
CA ALA A 115 5.33 -10.74 -19.32
C ALA A 115 4.38 -9.93 -18.44
N ILE A 116 3.13 -10.40 -18.27
CA ILE A 116 2.15 -9.77 -17.40
C ILE A 116 2.66 -9.75 -15.95
N MET A 117 3.07 -10.88 -15.40
CA MET A 117 3.55 -10.95 -14.01
C MET A 117 4.72 -9.99 -13.76
N ILE A 118 5.69 -9.90 -14.68
CA ILE A 118 6.84 -9.00 -14.55
C ILE A 118 6.42 -7.54 -14.61
N ILE A 119 5.67 -7.15 -15.64
CA ILE A 119 5.24 -5.75 -15.83
C ILE A 119 4.36 -5.32 -14.65
N MET A 120 3.41 -6.17 -14.25
CA MET A 120 2.54 -5.94 -13.11
C MET A 120 3.34 -5.78 -11.82
N SER A 121 4.28 -6.69 -11.55
CA SER A 121 5.13 -6.57 -10.35
C SER A 121 5.90 -5.26 -10.31
N ILE A 122 6.42 -4.77 -11.45
CA ILE A 122 7.11 -3.48 -11.51
C ILE A 122 6.12 -2.34 -11.22
N ILE A 123 4.94 -2.34 -11.84
CA ILE A 123 3.93 -1.29 -11.68
C ILE A 123 3.43 -1.26 -10.24
N THR A 124 2.95 -2.38 -9.73
CA THR A 124 2.37 -2.51 -8.37
C THR A 124 3.43 -2.34 -7.29
N TRP A 125 4.68 -2.73 -7.52
CA TRP A 125 5.73 -2.39 -6.56
C TRP A 125 6.06 -0.91 -6.63
N THR A 126 6.35 -0.34 -7.80
CA THR A 126 6.91 1.01 -7.87
C THR A 126 5.88 2.10 -7.50
N LEU A 127 4.64 1.98 -7.97
CA LEU A 127 3.62 3.02 -7.83
C LEU A 127 3.13 3.12 -6.37
N PRO A 128 2.46 2.12 -5.77
CA PRO A 128 2.10 2.11 -4.35
C PRO A 128 3.26 2.42 -3.39
N THR A 129 4.38 1.72 -3.55
CA THR A 129 5.50 1.76 -2.60
C THR A 129 6.17 3.13 -2.56
N LEU A 130 6.41 3.77 -3.71
CA LEU A 130 7.14 5.05 -3.77
C LEU A 130 6.24 6.24 -4.10
N GLY A 131 5.28 6.04 -5.00
CA GLY A 131 4.40 7.09 -5.50
C GLY A 131 3.43 7.60 -4.43
N ILE A 132 2.80 6.72 -3.65
CA ILE A 132 1.85 7.15 -2.61
C ILE A 132 2.56 7.96 -1.50
N PRO A 133 3.68 7.50 -0.89
CA PRO A 133 4.41 8.31 0.08
C PRO A 133 4.87 9.65 -0.49
N PHE A 134 5.39 9.67 -1.73
CA PHE A 134 5.82 10.90 -2.37
C PHE A 134 4.68 11.91 -2.54
N MET A 135 3.52 11.46 -3.04
CA MET A 135 2.38 12.35 -3.22
C MET A 135 1.79 12.81 -1.88
N ASN A 136 1.73 11.93 -0.87
CA ASN A 136 1.32 12.30 0.48
C ASN A 136 2.24 13.37 1.07
N HIS A 137 3.56 13.25 0.90
CA HIS A 137 4.50 14.27 1.34
C HIS A 137 4.26 15.63 0.68
N LYS A 138 3.97 15.66 -0.63
CA LYS A 138 3.62 16.91 -1.33
C LYS A 138 2.30 17.51 -0.89
N VAL A 139 1.34 16.69 -0.52
CA VAL A 139 0.08 17.14 0.09
C VAL A 139 0.35 17.73 1.46
N GLU A 140 1.19 17.09 2.27
CA GLU A 140 1.56 17.59 3.60
C GLU A 140 2.28 18.93 3.50
N GLU A 141 3.29 19.08 2.62
CA GLU A 141 3.95 20.35 2.35
C GLU A 141 2.96 21.47 1.94
N PHE A 142 1.92 21.13 1.17
CA PHE A 142 0.90 22.08 0.74
C PHE A 142 -0.02 22.50 1.90
N LEU A 143 -0.46 21.54 2.72
CA LEU A 143 -1.35 21.77 3.84
C LEU A 143 -0.65 22.54 4.97
N GLU A 144 0.61 22.24 5.27
CA GLU A 144 1.40 22.89 6.33
C GLU A 144 1.72 24.35 6.02
N LYS A 145 1.82 24.73 4.74
CA LYS A 145 2.02 26.12 4.31
C LYS A 145 0.77 27.00 4.44
N ASN A 146 -0.36 26.43 4.84
CA ASN A 146 -1.63 27.15 4.93
C ASN A 146 -2.01 27.41 6.39
N ASP A 147 -1.69 28.61 6.86
CA ASP A 147 -1.91 29.05 8.25
C ASP A 147 -3.40 29.04 8.68
N ASN A 148 -4.33 28.95 7.74
CA ASN A 148 -5.77 28.96 8.01
C ASN A 148 -6.38 27.58 8.28
N ILE A 149 -5.57 26.51 8.27
CA ILE A 149 -6.06 25.14 8.45
C ILE A 149 -5.90 24.73 9.92
N THR A 150 -7.01 24.39 10.57
CA THR A 150 -6.99 23.84 11.94
C THR A 150 -6.40 22.41 11.96
N PRO A 151 -5.86 21.93 13.09
CA PRO A 151 -5.33 20.56 13.19
C PRO A 151 -6.34 19.46 12.81
N GLU A 152 -7.62 19.66 13.12
CA GLU A 152 -8.70 18.71 12.78
C GLU A 152 -8.97 18.68 11.27
N GLN A 153 -9.04 19.86 10.63
CA GLN A 153 -9.17 19.98 9.18
C GLN A 153 -7.95 19.39 8.47
N TYR A 154 -6.75 19.63 8.97
CA TYR A 154 -5.51 19.07 8.44
C TYR A 154 -5.57 17.54 8.41
N SER A 155 -5.93 16.92 9.54
CA SER A 155 -6.05 15.45 9.62
C SER A 155 -7.12 14.90 8.68
N THR A 156 -8.26 15.59 8.60
CA THR A 156 -9.39 15.19 7.75
C THR A 156 -9.03 15.28 6.26
N TYR A 157 -8.47 16.42 5.82
CA TYR A 157 -8.05 16.62 4.44
C TYR A 157 -6.98 15.63 4.03
N ARG A 158 -5.97 15.41 4.88
CA ARG A 158 -4.93 14.41 4.60
C ARG A 158 -5.54 13.03 4.42
N PHE A 159 -6.43 12.59 5.31
CA PHE A 159 -7.08 11.28 5.19
C PHE A 159 -7.80 11.11 3.86
N PHE A 160 -8.66 12.06 3.50
CA PHE A 160 -9.42 11.98 2.24
C PHE A 160 -8.52 12.10 1.01
N ILE A 161 -7.46 12.90 1.06
CA ILE A 161 -6.51 13.03 -0.04
C ILE A 161 -5.69 11.75 -0.19
N THR A 162 -5.17 11.16 0.89
CA THR A 162 -4.47 9.87 0.85
C THR A 162 -5.38 8.77 0.29
N LEU A 163 -6.65 8.77 0.70
CA LEU A 163 -7.64 7.83 0.16
C LEU A 163 -7.88 8.06 -1.34
N ALA A 164 -8.04 9.31 -1.78
CA ALA A 164 -8.24 9.67 -3.18
C ALA A 164 -7.02 9.30 -4.04
N ILE A 165 -5.79 9.56 -3.55
CA ILE A 165 -4.54 9.13 -4.18
C ILE A 165 -4.53 7.61 -4.29
N SER A 166 -4.82 6.89 -3.22
CA SER A 166 -4.84 5.41 -3.23
C SER A 166 -5.82 4.86 -4.26
N PHE A 167 -7.03 5.42 -4.36
CA PHE A 167 -7.99 5.05 -5.41
C PHE A 167 -7.53 5.41 -6.83
N LEU A 168 -6.86 6.55 -7.00
CA LEU A 168 -6.25 6.91 -8.27
C LEU A 168 -5.20 5.88 -8.69
N PHE A 169 -4.36 5.43 -7.77
CA PHE A 169 -3.34 4.41 -8.02
C PHE A 169 -3.96 3.06 -8.38
N LEU A 170 -4.97 2.61 -7.63
CA LEU A 170 -5.74 1.41 -7.97
C LEU A 170 -6.37 1.50 -9.36
N LYS A 171 -6.91 2.66 -9.72
CA LYS A 171 -7.48 2.89 -11.05
C LYS A 171 -6.42 2.88 -12.15
N LEU A 172 -5.26 3.49 -11.91
CA LEU A 172 -4.14 3.49 -12.86
C LEU A 172 -3.57 2.09 -13.06
N GLU A 173 -3.42 1.32 -11.98
CA GLU A 173 -3.03 -0.08 -12.05
C GLU A 173 -4.04 -0.88 -12.86
N TRP A 174 -5.34 -0.74 -12.59
CA TRP A 174 -6.38 -1.38 -13.37
C TRP A 174 -6.36 -0.99 -14.85
N LEU A 175 -6.13 0.28 -15.17
CA LEU A 175 -5.99 0.73 -16.56
C LEU A 175 -4.76 0.11 -17.24
N ALA A 176 -3.63 0.04 -16.53
CA ALA A 176 -2.42 -0.62 -17.02
C ALA A 176 -2.66 -2.11 -17.27
N ILE A 177 -3.29 -2.81 -16.32
CA ILE A 177 -3.73 -4.21 -16.48
C ILE A 177 -4.56 -4.34 -17.74
N SER A 178 -5.68 -3.61 -17.82
CA SER A 178 -6.64 -3.75 -18.90
C SER A 178 -6.05 -3.43 -20.28
N SER A 179 -5.03 -2.59 -20.34
CA SER A 179 -4.30 -2.27 -21.56
C SER A 179 -3.37 -3.42 -21.97
N ILE A 180 -2.64 -3.99 -21.00
CA ILE A 180 -1.80 -5.18 -21.22
C ILE A 180 -2.66 -6.37 -21.65
N GLU A 181 -3.82 -6.57 -21.04
CA GLU A 181 -4.74 -7.65 -21.43
C GLU A 181 -5.23 -7.54 -22.87
N ARG A 182 -5.43 -6.33 -23.37
CA ARG A 182 -5.85 -6.11 -24.77
C ARG A 182 -4.73 -6.38 -25.78
N LEU A 183 -3.47 -6.35 -25.37
CA LEU A 183 -2.33 -6.40 -26.28
C LEU A 183 -2.05 -7.79 -26.89
N LYS A 184 -2.73 -8.87 -26.48
CA LYS A 184 -2.56 -10.26 -26.99
C LYS A 184 -1.12 -10.54 -27.46
N LEU A 185 -0.19 -10.50 -26.50
CA LEU A 185 1.26 -10.57 -26.74
C LEU A 185 1.73 -11.96 -27.23
#